data_AF-A0A2S5CKT2-F1
#
_entry.id   AF-A0A2S5CKT2-F1
#
_cell.length_a   1.000
_cell.length_b   1.000
_cell.length_c   1.000
_cell.angle_alpha   90.00
_cell.angle_beta   90.00
_cell.angle_gamma   90.00
#
_symmetry.space_group_name_H-M   'P 1'
#
loop_
_entity.id
_entity.type
_entity.pdbx_description
1 polymer ?
#
loop_
_entity_poly.entity_id
_entity_poly.type
_entity_poly.pdbx_seq_one_letter_code
_entity_poly.pdbx_strand_id
1 'polypeptide(L)'
;MSDRQFGPQTQLLRKELLESMAYLFSGDINPILLETLRFYFPWLSFALLINWLPEQGEDIYWVLIDSQRVAVVEIPRETNVDVKNVLIEVVPVSEYQKRTSTAVKRRKFKAALDLMREKERE
;
A
#
# COMPACT_ATOMS: atom_id res chain seq x y z
N MET A 1 -4.44 -28.42 6.32
CA MET A 1 -4.14 -26.98 6.13
C MET A 1 -2.69 -26.89 5.70
N SER A 2 -2.41 -26.57 4.44
CA SER A 2 -1.01 -26.54 3.97
C SER A 2 -0.32 -25.30 4.51
N ASP A 3 0.59 -25.51 5.46
CA ASP A 3 1.67 -24.56 5.74
C ASP A 3 2.46 -24.37 4.45
N ARG A 4 2.16 -23.30 3.72
CA ARG A 4 3.05 -22.82 2.67
C ARG A 4 4.28 -22.27 3.37
N GLN A 5 5.32 -23.09 3.49
CA GLN A 5 6.62 -22.61 3.90
C GLN A 5 7.17 -21.70 2.78
N PHE A 6 7.08 -20.40 3.01
CA PHE A 6 7.71 -19.41 2.14
C PHE A 6 9.21 -19.38 2.42
N GLY A 7 10.03 -19.26 1.37
CA GLY A 7 11.48 -19.11 1.52
C GLY A 7 11.86 -17.84 2.31
N PRO A 8 13.09 -17.78 2.86
CA PRO A 8 13.50 -16.74 3.82
C PRO A 8 13.33 -15.30 3.28
N GLN A 9 13.61 -15.07 2.00
CA GLN A 9 13.41 -13.75 1.37
C GLN A 9 11.94 -13.29 1.36
N THR A 10 10.99 -14.22 1.24
CA THR A 10 9.56 -13.87 1.24
C THR A 10 9.07 -13.55 2.64
N GLN A 11 9.60 -14.22 3.68
CA GLN A 11 9.27 -13.91 5.07
C GLN A 11 9.79 -12.52 5.47
N LEU A 12 10.99 -12.13 5.02
CA LEU A 12 11.52 -10.78 5.24
C LEU A 12 10.62 -9.71 4.59
N LEU A 13 10.24 -9.90 3.32
CA LEU A 13 9.32 -8.97 2.64
C LEU A 13 7.97 -8.85 3.34
N ARG A 14 7.43 -9.95 3.86
CA ARG A 14 6.16 -9.93 4.62
C ARG A 14 6.31 -9.14 5.91
N LYS A 15 7.41 -9.32 6.64
CA LYS A 15 7.71 -8.55 7.84
C LYS A 15 7.83 -7.06 7.53
N GLU A 16 8.59 -6.68 6.51
CA GLU A 16 8.73 -5.28 6.07
C GLU A 16 7.37 -4.65 5.69
N LEU A 17 6.50 -5.40 5.02
CA LEU A 17 5.15 -4.96 4.66
C LEU A 17 4.28 -4.70 5.89
N LEU A 18 4.33 -5.57 6.89
CA LEU A 18 3.56 -5.43 8.13
C LEU A 18 4.11 -4.29 9.01
N GLU A 19 5.43 -4.12 9.08
CA GLU A 19 6.05 -2.97 9.75
C GLU A 19 5.66 -1.66 9.06
N SER A 20 5.73 -1.60 7.73
CA SER A 20 5.26 -0.44 6.96
C SER A 20 3.77 -0.17 7.16
N MET A 21 2.95 -1.20 7.33
CA MET A 21 1.53 -1.02 7.65
C MET A 21 1.35 -0.39 9.04
N ALA A 22 2.12 -0.82 10.04
CA ALA A 22 2.07 -0.23 11.37
C ALA A 22 2.40 1.27 11.31
N TYR A 23 3.46 1.65 10.60
CA TYR A 23 3.82 3.06 10.36
C TYR A 23 2.77 3.83 9.54
N LEU A 24 2.09 3.16 8.60
CA LEU A 24 1.00 3.76 7.84
C LEU A 24 -0.16 4.14 8.76
N PHE A 25 -0.59 3.22 9.63
CA PHE A 25 -1.74 3.41 10.52
C PHE A 25 -1.42 4.20 11.79
N SER A 26 -0.15 4.38 12.16
CA SER A 26 0.27 5.34 13.17
C SER A 26 0.36 6.78 12.62
N GLY A 27 0.46 6.93 11.30
CA GLY A 27 0.67 8.22 10.63
C GLY A 27 2.14 8.59 10.47
N ASP A 28 3.07 7.74 10.92
CA ASP A 28 4.52 8.00 10.85
C ASP A 28 5.07 8.00 9.41
N ILE A 29 4.38 7.37 8.47
CA ILE A 29 4.73 7.48 7.04
C ILE A 29 4.41 8.88 6.52
N ASN A 30 3.14 9.27 6.68
CA ASN A 30 2.63 10.58 6.34
C ASN A 30 1.23 10.71 6.98
N PRO A 31 0.98 11.69 7.87
CA PRO A 31 -0.31 11.82 8.53
C PRO A 31 -1.44 12.13 7.56
N ILE A 32 -1.18 12.91 6.50
CA ILE A 32 -2.17 13.23 5.46
C ILE A 32 -2.55 11.97 4.67
N LEU A 33 -1.60 11.06 4.43
CA LEU A 33 -1.92 9.76 3.79
C LEU A 33 -2.90 8.95 4.65
N LEU A 34 -2.64 8.86 5.96
CA LEU A 34 -3.53 8.14 6.87
C LEU A 34 -4.93 8.77 6.92
N GLU A 35 -5.00 10.10 7.05
CA GLU A 35 -6.28 10.81 7.05
C GLU A 35 -7.03 10.62 5.72
N THR A 36 -6.32 10.68 4.59
CA THR A 36 -6.90 10.43 3.26
C THR A 36 -7.46 9.02 3.16
N LEU A 37 -6.70 8.00 3.57
CA LEU A 37 -7.18 6.61 3.56
C LEU A 37 -8.41 6.43 4.45
N ARG A 38 -8.45 7.05 5.64
CA ARG A 38 -9.62 6.99 6.54
C ARG A 38 -10.82 7.74 5.98
N PHE A 39 -10.61 8.86 5.29
CA PHE A 39 -11.67 9.66 4.70
C PHE A 39 -12.33 8.95 3.52
N TYR A 40 -11.54 8.44 2.57
CA TYR A 40 -12.06 7.79 1.37
C TYR A 40 -12.42 6.31 1.59
N PHE A 41 -11.77 5.64 2.54
CA PHE A 41 -11.98 4.23 2.85
C PHE A 41 -12.21 3.99 4.36
N PRO A 42 -13.28 4.52 4.98
CA PRO A 42 -13.53 4.37 6.42
C PRO A 42 -13.66 2.93 6.93
N TRP A 43 -13.86 1.95 6.05
CA TRP A 43 -13.87 0.52 6.38
C TRP A 43 -12.47 -0.12 6.42
N LEU A 44 -11.42 0.62 6.04
CA LEU A 44 -10.07 0.09 5.88
C LEU A 44 -9.39 -0.10 7.25
N SER A 45 -9.25 -1.35 7.67
CA SER A 45 -8.53 -1.76 8.89
C SER A 45 -7.19 -2.44 8.60
N PHE A 46 -6.93 -2.76 7.33
CA PHE A 46 -5.72 -3.41 6.87
C PHE A 46 -5.38 -2.91 5.47
N ALA A 47 -4.14 -2.48 5.26
CA ALA A 47 -3.67 -1.93 4.00
C ALA A 47 -2.15 -2.06 3.91
N LEU A 48 -1.62 -2.29 2.71
CA LEU A 48 -0.17 -2.50 2.53
C LEU A 48 0.42 -1.46 1.59
N LEU A 49 1.41 -0.71 2.06
CA LEU A 49 2.17 0.21 1.21
C LEU A 49 3.11 -0.59 0.30
N ILE A 50 2.71 -0.72 -0.96
CA ILE A 50 3.43 -1.53 -1.95
C ILE A 50 4.49 -0.73 -2.70
N ASN A 51 4.33 0.58 -2.83
CA ASN A 51 5.30 1.46 -3.46
C ASN A 51 5.11 2.92 -3.01
N TRP A 52 6.21 3.68 -3.04
CA TRP A 52 6.22 5.12 -2.85
C TRP A 52 7.18 5.71 -3.89
N LEU A 53 6.72 6.70 -4.63
CA LEU A 53 7.53 7.48 -5.56
C LEU A 53 7.54 8.95 -5.12
N PRO A 54 8.72 9.53 -4.85
CA PRO A 54 8.86 10.97 -4.81
C PRO A 54 8.85 11.50 -6.25
N GLU A 55 7.83 12.28 -6.62
CA GLU A 55 7.76 12.99 -7.91
C GLU A 55 7.85 14.51 -7.66
N GLN A 56 8.22 15.32 -8.65
CA GLN A 56 8.51 16.74 -8.42
C GLN A 56 7.39 17.48 -7.68
N GLY A 57 7.63 17.80 -6.40
CA GLY A 57 6.68 18.51 -5.55
C GLY A 57 5.62 17.63 -4.89
N GLU A 58 5.60 16.32 -5.12
CA GLU A 58 4.57 15.41 -4.64
C GLU A 58 5.15 14.07 -4.16
N ASP A 59 4.40 13.40 -3.29
CA ASP A 59 4.64 12.02 -2.90
C ASP A 59 3.48 11.14 -3.38
N ILE A 60 3.80 10.18 -4.24
CA ILE A 60 2.85 9.25 -4.84
C ILE A 60 2.93 7.92 -4.12
N TYR A 61 1.91 7.61 -3.33
CA TYR A 61 1.79 6.36 -2.58
C TYR A 61 0.89 5.38 -3.30
N TRP A 62 1.34 4.13 -3.40
CA TRP A 62 0.54 3.02 -3.92
C TRP A 62 0.23 2.09 -2.76
N VAL A 63 -1.05 2.01 -2.41
CA VAL A 63 -1.54 1.28 -1.24
C VAL A 63 -2.48 0.18 -1.71
N LEU A 64 -2.13 -1.08 -1.41
CA LEU A 64 -3.04 -2.21 -1.61
C LEU A 64 -4.12 -2.16 -0.54
N ILE A 65 -5.36 -1.89 -0.93
CA ILE A 65 -6.51 -1.69 -0.02
C ILE A 65 -7.41 -2.94 0.07
N ASP A 66 -7.32 -3.84 -0.90
CA ASP A 66 -7.85 -5.21 -0.88
C ASP A 66 -7.18 -6.05 -1.98
N SER A 67 -7.58 -7.31 -2.15
CA SER A 67 -6.96 -8.23 -3.11
C SER A 67 -7.20 -7.89 -4.59
N GLN A 68 -8.06 -6.91 -4.88
CA GLN A 68 -8.46 -6.50 -6.24
C GLN A 68 -8.09 -5.05 -6.58
N ARG A 69 -7.93 -4.18 -5.58
CA ARG A 69 -7.81 -2.73 -5.75
C ARG A 69 -6.55 -2.16 -5.09
N VAL A 70 -5.95 -1.20 -5.78
CA VAL A 70 -4.84 -0.39 -5.28
C VAL A 70 -5.27 1.07 -5.31
N ALA A 71 -5.15 1.76 -4.18
CA ALA A 71 -5.27 3.20 -4.11
C ALA A 71 -3.94 3.85 -4.50
N VAL A 72 -3.99 4.80 -5.43
CA VAL A 72 -2.91 5.71 -5.79
C VAL A 72 -3.23 7.04 -5.15
N VAL A 73 -2.40 7.49 -4.22
CA VAL A 73 -2.60 8.71 -3.45
C VAL A 73 -1.46 9.67 -3.76
N GLU A 74 -1.77 10.81 -4.34
CA GLU A 74 -0.81 11.85 -4.71
C GLU A 74 -0.94 13.01 -3.73
N ILE A 75 0.09 13.20 -2.91
CA ILE A 75 0.10 14.21 -1.85
C ILE A 75 1.10 15.30 -2.23
N PRO A 76 0.66 16.55 -2.46
CA PRO A 76 1.56 17.68 -2.62
C PRO A 76 2.43 17.87 -1.37
N ARG A 77 3.70 18.25 -1.55
CA ARG A 77 4.64 18.56 -0.47
C ARG A 77 4.46 19.97 0.13
N GLU A 78 3.37 20.62 -0.23
CA GLU A 78 2.99 21.91 0.32
C GLU A 78 2.58 21.78 1.79
N THR A 79 2.63 22.89 2.52
CA THR A 79 2.15 22.94 3.91
C THR A 79 0.62 23.08 3.93
N ASN A 80 -0.04 22.45 4.90
CA ASN A 80 -1.49 22.54 5.13
C ASN A 80 -2.36 21.97 4.00
N VAL A 81 -1.98 20.82 3.44
CA VAL A 81 -2.81 20.07 2.48
C VAL A 81 -4.10 19.62 3.16
N ASP A 82 -5.25 20.05 2.65
CA ASP A 82 -6.56 19.49 3.01
C ASP A 82 -6.72 18.13 2.32
N VAL A 83 -7.10 17.11 3.07
CA VAL A 83 -7.41 15.76 2.59
C VAL A 83 -8.38 15.76 1.40
N LYS A 84 -9.32 16.71 1.33
CA LYS A 84 -10.27 16.83 0.22
C LYS A 84 -9.63 17.24 -1.10
N ASN A 85 -8.44 17.82 -1.04
CA ASN A 85 -7.68 18.27 -2.21
C ASN A 85 -6.60 17.26 -2.62
N VAL A 86 -6.41 16.19 -1.85
CA VAL A 86 -5.51 15.09 -2.20
C VAL A 86 -6.10 14.31 -3.37
N LEU A 87 -5.29 14.08 -4.41
CA LEU A 87 -5.73 13.26 -5.53
C LEU A 87 -5.66 11.79 -5.14
N ILE A 88 -6.78 11.10 -5.35
CA ILE A 88 -6.87 9.66 -5.11
C ILE A 88 -7.52 8.96 -6.29
N GLU A 89 -6.83 7.95 -6.81
CA GLU A 89 -7.33 7.07 -7.85
C GLU A 89 -7.38 5.64 -7.30
N VAL A 90 -8.38 4.86 -7.68
CA VAL A 90 -8.44 3.43 -7.39
C VAL A 90 -8.30 2.65 -8.68
N VAL A 91 -7.19 1.94 -8.81
CA VAL A 91 -6.87 1.13 -9.98
C VAL A 91 -6.96 -0.35 -9.64
N PRO A 92 -7.29 -1.22 -10.60
CA PRO A 92 -7.25 -2.66 -10.37
C PRO A 92 -5.81 -3.13 -10.14
N VAL A 93 -5.65 -4.18 -9.33
CA VAL A 93 -4.36 -4.84 -9.07
C VAL A 93 -3.62 -5.20 -10.36
N SER A 94 -4.37 -5.61 -11.39
CA SER A 94 -3.81 -5.95 -12.71
C SER A 94 -3.11 -4.77 -13.40
N GLU A 95 -3.56 -3.54 -13.14
CA GLU A 95 -2.92 -2.34 -13.67
C GLU A 95 -1.59 -2.06 -12.98
N TYR A 96 -1.54 -2.16 -11.65
CA TYR A 96 -0.27 -2.04 -10.92
C TYR A 96 0.74 -3.12 -11.35
N GLN A 97 0.28 -4.36 -11.57
CA GLN A 97 1.14 -5.45 -12.04
C GLN A 97 1.81 -5.12 -13.37
N LYS A 98 1.08 -4.51 -14.32
CA LYS A 98 1.63 -4.10 -15.62
C LYS A 98 2.71 -3.02 -15.48
N ARG A 99 2.55 -2.09 -14.53
CA ARG A 99 3.50 -0.99 -14.25
C ARG A 99 4.74 -1.46 -13.47
N THR A 100 4.73 -2.67 -12.89
CA THR A 100 5.80 -3.17 -12.03
C THR A 100 6.94 -3.83 -12.82
N SER A 101 7.95 -3.04 -13.17
CA SER A 101 9.04 -3.47 -14.07
C SER A 101 10.17 -4.28 -13.40
N THR A 102 10.44 -4.12 -12.10
CA THR A 102 11.57 -4.78 -11.43
C THR A 102 11.18 -6.05 -10.70
N ALA A 103 12.08 -7.05 -10.70
CA ALA A 103 11.85 -8.31 -10.00
C ALA A 103 11.66 -8.13 -8.48
N VAL A 104 12.34 -7.14 -7.88
CA VAL A 104 12.18 -6.79 -6.47
C VAL A 104 10.76 -6.29 -6.19
N LYS A 105 10.27 -5.31 -6.96
CA LYS A 105 8.90 -4.78 -6.78
C LYS A 105 7.84 -5.86 -7.04
N ARG A 106 8.03 -6.73 -8.04
CA ARG A 106 7.12 -7.87 -8.29
C ARG A 106 7.07 -8.86 -7.12
N ARG A 107 8.21 -9.17 -6.50
CA ARG A 107 8.26 -10.05 -5.32
C ARG A 107 7.58 -9.43 -4.11
N LYS A 108 7.86 -8.16 -3.82
CA LYS A 108 7.18 -7.41 -2.75
C LYS A 108 5.67 -7.39 -2.97
N PHE A 109 5.24 -7.07 -4.19
CA PHE A 109 3.82 -7.02 -4.54
C PHE A 109 3.13 -8.39 -4.41
N LYS A 110 3.78 -9.47 -4.85
CA LYS A 110 3.26 -10.83 -4.66
C LYS A 110 3.09 -11.17 -3.18
N ALA A 111 4.09 -10.85 -2.35
CA ALA A 111 4.00 -11.06 -0.91
C ALA A 111 2.86 -10.25 -0.26
N ALA A 112 2.64 -9.01 -0.72
CA ALA A 112 1.54 -8.17 -0.26
C ALA A 112 0.17 -8.75 -0.64
N LEU A 113 0.01 -9.23 -1.88
CA LEU A 113 -1.23 -9.89 -2.31
C LEU A 113 -1.52 -11.18 -1.53
N ASP A 114 -0.49 -11.97 -1.26
CA ASP A 114 -0.64 -13.20 -0.47
C ASP A 114 -1.09 -12.85 0.96
N LEU A 115 -0.47 -11.86 1.61
CA LEU A 115 -0.89 -11.33 2.92
C LEU A 115 -2.33 -10.82 2.92
N MET A 116 -2.70 -10.01 1.93
CA MET A 116 -4.05 -9.44 1.83
C MET A 116 -5.12 -10.54 1.72
N ARG A 117 -4.86 -11.55 0.89
CA ARG A 117 -5.79 -12.68 0.70
C ARG A 117 -5.88 -13.59 1.92
N GLU A 118 -4.83 -13.68 2.73
CA GLU A 118 -4.89 -14.36 4.01
C GLU A 118 -5.79 -13.58 4.97
N LYS A 119 -5.60 -12.26 5.09
CA LYS A 119 -6.41 -11.39 5.94
C LYS A 119 -7.90 -11.40 5.58
N GLU A 120 -8.24 -11.45 4.29
CA GLU A 120 -9.63 -11.51 3.80
C GLU A 120 -10.35 -12.83 4.09
N ARG A 121 -9.61 -13.88 4.50
CA ARG A 121 -10.18 -15.20 4.83
C ARG A 121 -10.40 -15.39 6.33
N GLU A 122 -9.87 -14.50 7.15
CA GLU A 122 -10.05 -14.46 8.61
C GLU A 122 -11.40 -13.84 8.97
#